data_AF-A0A5K1HGA1-F1
#
_entry.id   AF-A0A5K1HGA1-F1
#
_cell.length_a   1.000
_cell.length_b   1.000
_cell.length_c   1.000
_cell.angle_alpha   90.00
_cell.angle_beta   90.00
_cell.angle_gamma   90.00
#
_symmetry.space_group_name_H-M   'P 1'
#
loop_
_entity.id
_entity.type
_entity.pdbx_description
1 polymer ?
#
loop_
_entity_poly.entity_id
_entity_poly.type
_entity_poly.pdbx_seq_one_letter_code
_entity_poly.pdbx_strand_id
1 'polypeptide(L)'
;ETNTLEETIKWKGVIQENAETGGDSNIPCLLVQNKSDLINPESPLEHQTKKYLDEFAKTNGFCGAMQCSAKENKNVEEIFQALLGKWVSIQM
;
A
#
# COMPACT_ATOMS: atom_id res chain seq x y z
N GLU A 1 -7.12 12.55 -7.76
CA GLU A 1 -8.11 11.60 -8.34
C GLU A 1 -8.24 10.43 -7.38
N THR A 2 -9.44 10.13 -6.89
CA THR A 2 -9.68 9.01 -5.95
C THR A 2 -9.91 7.67 -6.67
N ASN A 3 -10.18 7.71 -7.98
CA ASN A 3 -10.48 6.52 -8.79
C ASN A 3 -9.38 5.45 -8.67
N THR A 4 -8.11 5.85 -8.77
CA THR A 4 -6.98 4.92 -8.65
C THR A 4 -6.81 4.37 -7.24
N LEU A 5 -7.22 5.11 -6.20
CA LEU A 5 -7.15 4.66 -4.82
C LEU A 5 -8.24 3.62 -4.52
N GLU A 6 -9.47 3.85 -4.97
CA GLU A 6 -10.57 2.89 -4.82
C GLU A 6 -10.32 1.60 -5.62
N GLU A 7 -9.69 1.71 -6.79
CA GLU A 7 -9.28 0.56 -7.58
C GLU A 7 -8.28 -0.36 -6.85
N THR A 8 -7.51 0.15 -5.88
CA THR A 8 -6.58 -0.70 -5.10
C THR A 8 -7.30 -1.81 -4.35
N ILE A 9 -8.56 -1.61 -3.96
CA ILE A 9 -9.40 -2.62 -3.31
C ILE A 9 -9.69 -3.76 -4.29
N LYS A 10 -10.01 -3.43 -5.55
CA LYS A 10 -10.26 -4.42 -6.60
C LYS A 10 -9.01 -5.23 -6.90
N TRP A 11 -7.86 -4.56 -7.03
CA TRP A 11 -6.57 -5.22 -7.25
C TRP A 11 -6.19 -6.16 -6.12
N LYS A 12 -6.42 -5.74 -4.87
CA LYS A 12 -6.22 -6.61 -3.72
C LYS A 12 -7.11 -7.84 -3.80
N GLY A 13 -8.39 -7.69 -4.15
CA GLY A 13 -9.31 -8.82 -4.34
C GLY A 13 -8.81 -9.83 -5.37
N VAL A 14 -8.31 -9.36 -6.52
CA VAL A 14 -7.70 -10.21 -7.55
C VAL A 14 -6.48 -10.96 -7.02
N ILE A 15 -5.62 -10.30 -6.25
CA ILE A 15 -4.45 -10.96 -5.64
C ILE A 15 -4.90 -12.06 -4.68
N GLN A 16 -5.89 -11.78 -3.83
CA GLN A 16 -6.39 -12.75 -2.85
C GLN A 16 -7.03 -13.97 -3.53
N GLU A 17 -7.88 -13.76 -4.53
CA GLU A 17 -8.54 -14.84 -5.27
C GLU A 17 -7.55 -15.76 -6.00
N ASN A 18 -6.49 -15.19 -6.59
CA ASN A 18 -5.51 -15.98 -7.35
C ASN A 18 -4.40 -16.57 -6.47
N ALA A 19 -4.27 -16.11 -5.23
CA ALA A 19 -3.28 -16.62 -4.28
C ALA A 19 -3.64 -17.98 -3.66
N GLU A 20 -4.90 -18.41 -3.75
CA GLU A 20 -5.44 -19.61 -3.06
C GLU A 20 -4.89 -20.97 -3.56
N THR A 21 -3.89 -20.98 -4.45
CA THR A 21 -3.27 -22.22 -4.96
C THR A 21 -2.28 -22.80 -3.93
N GLY A 22 -2.73 -23.17 -2.72
CA GLY A 22 -1.83 -23.75 -1.72
C GLY A 22 -2.33 -23.95 -0.28
N GLY A 23 -3.55 -23.54 0.05
CA GLY A 23 -4.19 -23.88 1.34
C GLY A 23 -3.88 -22.95 2.52
N ASP A 24 -2.84 -22.13 2.48
CA ASP A 24 -2.62 -21.05 3.46
C ASP A 24 -1.64 -20.01 2.90
N SER A 25 -2.13 -18.84 2.49
CA SER A 25 -1.27 -17.65 2.46
C SER A 25 -2.12 -16.38 2.34
N ASN A 26 -2.29 -15.70 3.47
CA ASN A 26 -2.79 -14.34 3.49
C ASN A 26 -1.67 -13.42 2.95
N ILE A 27 -1.56 -13.30 1.61
CA ILE A 27 -0.48 -12.53 0.97
C ILE A 27 -0.51 -11.08 1.47
N PRO A 28 0.58 -10.58 2.08
CA PRO A 28 0.60 -9.23 2.62
C PRO A 28 0.56 -8.22 1.47
N CYS A 29 -0.46 -7.36 1.49
CA CYS A 29 -0.64 -6.29 0.51
C CYS A 29 -0.35 -4.94 1.18
N LEU A 30 0.67 -4.23 0.71
CA LEU A 30 1.02 -2.89 1.20
C LEU A 30 0.43 -1.83 0.27
N LEU A 31 -0.28 -0.84 0.84
CA LEU A 31 -0.79 0.29 0.07
C LEU A 31 0.34 1.30 -0.18
N VAL A 32 0.58 1.63 -1.45
CA VAL A 32 1.63 2.58 -1.84
C VAL A 32 1.04 3.74 -2.62
N GLN A 33 1.12 4.93 -2.05
CA GLN A 33 0.81 6.16 -2.78
C GLN A 33 2.08 6.69 -3.46
N ASN A 34 2.17 6.51 -4.77
CA ASN A 34 3.25 7.05 -5.57
C ASN A 34 3.03 8.54 -5.91
N LYS A 35 4.06 9.18 -6.49
CA LYS A 35 4.10 10.60 -6.89
C LYS A 35 3.96 11.56 -5.71
N SER A 36 4.52 11.20 -4.56
CA SER A 36 4.53 12.07 -3.38
C SER A 36 5.26 13.41 -3.60
N ASP A 37 6.09 13.51 -4.65
CA ASP A 37 6.72 14.75 -5.12
C ASP A 37 5.71 15.79 -5.64
N LEU A 38 4.50 15.37 -6.04
CA LEU A 38 3.44 16.27 -6.52
C LEU A 38 2.51 16.75 -5.40
N ILE A 39 2.66 16.21 -4.17
CA ILE A 39 1.83 16.62 -3.04
C ILE A 39 2.31 17.99 -2.56
N ASN A 40 1.38 18.94 -2.41
CA ASN A 40 1.68 20.18 -1.74
C ASN A 40 1.81 19.93 -0.22
N PRO A 41 2.98 20.13 0.39
CA PRO A 41 3.18 19.88 1.82
C PRO A 41 2.39 20.84 2.73
N GLU A 42 2.04 22.04 2.24
CA GLU A 42 1.29 23.04 3.00
C GLU A 42 -0.22 22.80 2.95
N SER A 43 -0.70 22.11 1.93
CA SER A 43 -2.12 21.82 1.73
C SER A 43 -2.30 20.50 0.98
N PRO A 44 -2.03 19.36 1.64
CA PRO A 44 -2.31 18.06 1.06
C PRO A 44 -3.81 17.85 0.96
N LEU A 45 -4.26 17.19 -0.11
CA LEU A 45 -5.65 16.72 -0.18
C LEU A 45 -5.88 15.67 0.90
N GLU A 46 -7.11 15.56 1.41
CA GLU A 46 -7.45 14.64 2.51
C GLU A 46 -6.96 13.20 2.24
N HIS A 47 -7.21 12.69 1.04
CA HIS A 47 -6.82 11.34 0.60
C HIS A 47 -5.30 11.15 0.40
N GLN A 48 -4.51 12.23 0.48
CA GLN A 48 -3.04 12.21 0.42
C GLN A 48 -2.41 12.28 1.81
N THR A 49 -3.22 12.52 2.85
CA THR A 49 -2.70 12.58 4.22
C THR A 49 -2.35 11.17 4.70
N LYS A 50 -1.25 11.07 5.46
CA LYS A 50 -0.84 9.81 6.08
C LYS A 50 -1.97 9.20 6.92
N LYS A 51 -2.71 10.02 7.66
CA LYS A 51 -3.83 9.57 8.49
C LYS A 51 -4.90 8.87 7.65
N TYR A 52 -5.35 9.50 6.57
CA TYR A 52 -6.35 8.91 5.69
C TYR A 52 -5.85 7.61 5.07
N LEU A 53 -4.61 7.58 4.57
CA LEU A 53 -4.03 6.38 3.96
C LEU A 53 -3.88 5.24 4.97
N ASP A 54 -3.48 5.52 6.20
CA ASP A 54 -3.40 4.53 7.29
C ASP A 54 -4.78 3.97 7.64
N GLU A 55 -5.80 4.82 7.75
CA GLU A 55 -7.18 4.43 8.01
C GLU A 55 -7.79 3.62 6.86
N PHE A 56 -7.53 4.03 5.62
CA PHE A 56 -7.94 3.32 4.41
C PHE A 56 -7.27 1.95 4.32
N ALA A 57 -5.96 1.88 4.55
CA ALA A 57 -5.22 0.63 4.56
C ALA A 57 -5.76 -0.33 5.62
N LYS A 58 -5.94 0.16 6.85
CA LYS A 58 -6.49 -0.64 7.96
C LYS A 58 -7.90 -1.15 7.67
N THR A 59 -8.79 -0.29 7.19
CA THR A 59 -10.19 -0.62 6.91
C THR A 59 -10.31 -1.67 5.80
N ASN A 60 -9.47 -1.58 4.78
CA ASN A 60 -9.48 -2.50 3.64
C ASN A 60 -8.52 -3.68 3.80
N GLY A 61 -7.92 -3.86 4.99
CA GLY A 61 -7.06 -5.00 5.34
C GLY A 61 -5.70 -5.04 4.63
N PHE A 62 -5.16 -3.89 4.22
CA PHE A 62 -3.76 -3.79 3.80
C PHE A 62 -2.85 -3.89 5.03
N CYS A 63 -1.62 -4.38 4.87
CA CYS A 63 -0.67 -4.53 5.97
C CYS A 63 -0.03 -3.21 6.43
N GLY A 64 -0.31 -2.11 5.72
CA GLY A 64 0.15 -0.76 5.99
C GLY A 64 -0.03 0.15 4.78
N ALA A 65 0.29 1.44 4.96
CA ALA A 65 0.34 2.43 3.89
C ALA A 65 1.69 3.18 3.90
N MET A 66 2.22 3.47 2.72
CA MET A 66 3.44 4.26 2.54
C MET A 66 3.32 5.20 1.35
N GLN A 67 4.01 6.33 1.42
CA GLN A 67 4.10 7.30 0.33
C GLN A 67 5.49 7.23 -0.28
N CYS A 68 5.60 7.24 -1.60
CA CYS A 68 6.88 7.25 -2.30
C CYS A 68 6.89 8.19 -3.50
N SER A 69 8.09 8.49 -3.97
CA SER A 69 8.29 9.10 -5.28
C SER A 69 9.31 8.27 -6.03
N ALA A 70 8.83 7.52 -7.03
CA ALA A 70 9.72 6.81 -7.94
C ALA A 70 10.63 7.78 -8.73
N LYS A 71 10.20 9.04 -8.92
CA LYS A 71 10.97 10.08 -9.61
C LYS A 71 12.14 10.58 -8.78
N GLU A 72 11.91 10.82 -7.49
CA GLU A 72 12.94 11.32 -6.57
C GLU A 72 13.67 10.19 -5.83
N ASN A 73 13.36 8.93 -6.15
CA ASN A 73 13.85 7.74 -5.44
C ASN A 73 13.58 7.80 -3.92
N LYS A 74 12.45 8.41 -3.53
CA LYS A 74 12.06 8.60 -2.13
C LYS A 74 11.20 7.44 -1.66
N ASN A 75 11.59 6.80 -0.55
CA ASN A 75 10.88 5.71 0.12
C ASN A 75 10.69 4.43 -0.72
N VAL A 76 11.39 4.30 -1.85
CA VAL A 76 11.23 3.16 -2.77
C VAL A 76 11.79 1.89 -2.12
N GLU A 77 12.99 1.97 -1.54
CA GLU A 77 13.63 0.83 -0.90
C GLU A 77 12.87 0.40 0.36
N GLU A 78 12.44 1.37 1.15
CA GLU A 78 11.72 1.20 2.41
C GLU A 78 10.39 0.48 2.21
N ILE A 79 9.71 0.71 1.09
CA ILE A 79 8.49 -0.02 0.71
C ILE A 79 8.78 -1.51 0.53
N PHE A 80 9.84 -1.86 -0.20
CA PHE A 80 10.20 -3.26 -0.44
C PHE A 80 10.70 -3.92 0.84
N GLN A 81 11.50 -3.21 1.66
CA GLN A 81 11.93 -3.71 2.95
C GLN A 81 10.74 -3.95 3.89
N ALA A 82 9.76 -3.04 3.95
CA ALA A 82 8.55 -3.20 4.74
C ALA A 82 7.74 -4.41 4.28
N LEU A 83 7.60 -4.61 2.96
CA LEU A 83 6.92 -5.76 2.39
C LEU A 83 7.63 -7.06 2.77
N LEU A 84 8.94 -7.15 2.55
CA LEU A 84 9.75 -8.33 2.90
C LEU A 84 9.66 -8.65 4.40
N GLY A 85 9.71 -7.64 5.26
CA GLY A 85 9.52 -7.81 6.70
C GLY A 85 8.16 -8.44 7.06
N LYS A 86 7.08 -8.08 6.34
CA LYS A 86 5.76 -8.70 6.54
C LYS A 86 5.71 -10.13 6.01
N TRP A 87 6.35 -10.41 4.88
CA TRP A 87 6.43 -11.76 4.32
C TRP A 87 7.18 -12.73 5.25
N VAL A 88 8.32 -12.33 5.79
CA VAL A 88 9.12 -13.16 6.71
C VAL A 88 8.32 -13.49 7.98
N SER A 89 7.57 -12.54 8.54
CA SER A 89 6.71 -12.77 9.71
C SER A 89 5.52 -13.71 9.46
N ILE A 90 5.17 -14.00 8.20
CA ILE A 90 4.10 -14.95 7.85
C ILE A 90 4.63 -16.39 7.71
N GLN A 91 5.93 -16.54 7.43
CA GLN A 91 6.57 -17.84 7.19
C GLN A 91 7.25 -18.45 8.44
N MET A 92 7.42 -17.66 9.51
CA MET A 92 7.94 -18.11 10.82
C MET A 92 6.81 -18.42 11.78
#